data_AF-A0A843BXK6-F1
#
_entry.id   AF-A0A843BXK6-F1
#
_cell.length_a   1.000
_cell.length_b   1.000
_cell.length_c   1.000
_cell.angle_alpha   90.00
_cell.angle_beta   90.00
_cell.angle_gamma   90.00
#
_symmetry.space_group_name_H-M   'P 1'
#
loop_
_entity.id
_entity.type
_entity.pdbx_description
1 polymer ?
#
loop_
_entity_poly.entity_id
_entity_poly.type
_entity_poly.pdbx_seq_one_letter_code
_entity_poly.pdbx_strand_id
1 'polypeptide(L)'
;MEKMSEKKVVGRNIFVITLIICIVVSVGLVAMLATYLPTVSNLESELIEKDQELTNLNTTITNLSLQMIALEDQITQKNSEITSLRGNYETVLDLQNRIITLQESGYLVNGVSFSQNATLTHQVYNGLLEYTGYVQINAQSNSTTTYVKIIYNSFGTNINQKITIGESGTISFPILPSEVEIIVGNDESINGVTGIITINYIY
;
A
#
# COMPACT_ATOMS: atom_id res chain seq x y z
N MET A 1 -98.92 84.27 10.99
CA MET A 1 -99.21 82.99 10.30
C MET A 1 -97.94 82.59 9.56
N GLU A 2 -97.28 81.57 10.12
CA GLU A 2 -96.39 80.58 9.52
C GLU A 2 -95.99 80.77 8.03
N LYS A 3 -94.68 80.90 7.74
CA LYS A 3 -94.14 80.61 6.40
C LYS A 3 -92.96 79.65 6.51
N MET A 4 -93.15 78.52 5.85
CA MET A 4 -92.44 77.25 5.96
C MET A 4 -90.97 77.32 5.51
N SER A 5 -90.12 76.68 6.32
CA SER A 5 -89.01 75.79 5.95
C SER A 5 -88.85 75.48 4.43
N GLU A 6 -87.91 76.15 3.76
CA GLU A 6 -87.29 75.62 2.54
C GLU A 6 -86.06 74.80 2.92
N LYS A 7 -86.30 73.51 3.10
CA LYS A 7 -85.28 72.47 3.30
C LYS A 7 -84.50 72.24 2.00
N LYS A 8 -83.17 72.32 2.10
CA LYS A 8 -82.28 71.18 1.83
C LYS A 8 -82.30 70.64 0.39
N VAL A 9 -81.97 71.45 -0.62
CA VAL A 9 -81.79 70.98 -2.02
C VAL A 9 -80.33 71.05 -2.49
N VAL A 10 -79.53 71.99 -2.01
CA VAL A 10 -78.09 72.13 -2.38
C VAL A 10 -77.24 70.95 -1.87
N GLY A 11 -77.57 70.40 -0.69
CA GLY A 11 -76.90 69.22 -0.16
C GLY A 11 -77.16 67.94 -0.96
N ARG A 12 -78.22 67.87 -1.76
CA ARG A 12 -78.62 66.66 -2.49
C ARG A 12 -77.82 66.47 -3.78
N ASN A 13 -77.52 67.55 -4.51
CA ASN A 13 -76.69 67.48 -5.72
C ASN A 13 -75.20 67.27 -5.42
N ILE A 14 -74.68 67.93 -4.38
CA ILE A 14 -73.30 67.70 -3.90
C ILE A 14 -73.15 66.26 -3.43
N PHE A 15 -74.13 65.72 -2.71
CA PHE A 15 -74.12 64.32 -2.29
C PHE A 15 -74.12 63.34 -3.47
N VAL A 16 -74.90 63.60 -4.53
CA VAL A 16 -74.93 62.75 -5.73
C VAL A 16 -73.59 62.76 -6.48
N ILE A 17 -72.94 63.92 -6.62
CA ILE A 17 -71.64 64.02 -7.28
C ILE A 17 -70.54 63.31 -6.46
N THR A 18 -70.50 63.52 -5.15
CA THR A 18 -69.55 62.81 -4.27
C THR A 18 -69.78 61.31 -4.29
N LEU A 19 -71.04 60.86 -4.32
CA LEU A 19 -71.39 59.45 -4.44
C LEU A 19 -70.87 58.85 -5.77
N ILE A 20 -71.03 59.56 -6.89
CA ILE A 20 -70.54 59.11 -8.20
C ILE A 20 -69.01 59.04 -8.22
N ILE A 21 -68.31 60.03 -7.68
CA ILE A 21 -66.84 60.03 -7.57
C ILE A 21 -66.38 58.86 -6.70
N CYS A 22 -67.04 58.63 -5.56
CA CYS A 22 -66.77 57.47 -4.72
C CYS A 22 -66.96 56.16 -5.50
N ILE A 23 -68.03 56.01 -6.28
CA ILE A 23 -68.27 54.81 -7.09
C ILE A 23 -67.17 54.62 -8.15
N VAL A 24 -66.79 55.68 -8.87
CA VAL A 24 -65.75 55.59 -9.92
C VAL A 24 -64.38 55.21 -9.31
N VAL A 25 -64.01 55.81 -8.19
CA VAL A 25 -62.77 55.46 -7.47
C VAL A 25 -62.83 54.03 -6.93
N SER A 26 -63.98 53.61 -6.40
CA SER A 26 -64.20 52.25 -5.91
C SER A 26 -64.03 51.21 -7.03
N VAL A 27 -64.64 51.46 -8.19
CA VAL A 27 -64.56 50.57 -9.34
C VAL A 27 -63.14 50.52 -9.91
N GLY A 28 -62.45 51.66 -10.01
CA GLY A 28 -61.04 51.71 -10.43
C GLY A 28 -60.11 50.93 -9.50
N LEU A 29 -60.34 51.02 -8.18
CA LEU A 29 -59.57 50.27 -7.19
C LEU A 29 -59.84 48.76 -7.28
N VAL A 30 -61.11 48.36 -7.45
CA VAL A 30 -61.48 46.94 -7.62
C VAL A 30 -60.90 46.37 -8.92
N ALA A 31 -60.91 47.13 -10.02
CA ALA A 31 -60.32 46.70 -11.29
C ALA A 31 -58.79 46.56 -11.22
N MET A 32 -58.12 47.47 -10.50
CA MET A 32 -56.69 47.34 -10.18
C MET A 32 -56.45 46.08 -9.35
N LEU A 33 -57.17 45.90 -8.24
CA LEU A 33 -57.01 44.70 -7.39
C LEU A 33 -57.25 43.40 -8.17
N ALA A 34 -58.30 43.34 -8.99
CA ALA A 34 -58.65 42.16 -9.77
C ALA A 34 -57.57 41.77 -10.81
N THR A 35 -56.79 42.72 -11.31
CA THR A 35 -55.73 42.46 -12.30
C THR A 35 -54.37 42.14 -11.65
N TYR A 36 -54.04 42.78 -10.52
CA TYR A 36 -52.74 42.57 -9.87
C TYR A 36 -52.71 41.36 -8.92
N LEU A 37 -53.80 41.04 -8.19
CA LEU A 37 -53.83 39.90 -7.26
C LEU A 37 -53.47 38.55 -7.92
N PRO A 38 -54.01 38.19 -9.11
CA PRO A 38 -53.62 36.95 -9.79
C PRO A 38 -52.15 36.92 -10.20
N THR A 39 -51.62 38.09 -10.62
CA THR A 39 -50.21 38.21 -11.02
C THR A 39 -49.28 38.01 -9.81
N VAL A 40 -49.61 38.59 -8.67
CA VAL A 40 -48.88 38.40 -7.41
C VAL A 40 -48.93 36.93 -6.97
N SER A 41 -50.10 36.30 -7.01
CA SER A 41 -50.26 34.89 -6.65
C SER A 41 -49.47 33.95 -7.57
N ASN A 42 -49.41 34.23 -8.88
CA ASN A 42 -48.61 33.45 -9.83
C ASN A 42 -47.10 33.60 -9.55
N LEU A 43 -46.64 34.83 -9.28
CA LEU A 43 -45.25 35.11 -8.93
C LEU A 43 -44.85 34.42 -7.62
N GLU A 44 -45.73 34.40 -6.61
CA GLU A 44 -45.51 33.65 -5.37
C GLU A 44 -45.37 32.15 -5.62
N SER A 45 -46.22 31.57 -6.48
CA SER A 45 -46.13 30.15 -6.86
C SER A 45 -44.81 29.84 -7.56
N GLU A 46 -44.39 30.68 -8.51
CA GLU A 46 -43.12 30.51 -9.23
C GLU A 46 -41.92 30.64 -8.29
N LEU A 47 -41.96 31.57 -7.33
CA LEU A 47 -40.92 31.72 -6.31
C LEU A 47 -40.80 30.45 -5.45
N ILE A 48 -41.92 29.87 -5.01
CA ILE A 48 -41.93 28.63 -4.21
C ILE A 48 -41.34 27.47 -5.00
N GLU A 49 -41.69 27.33 -6.29
CA GLU A 49 -41.13 26.29 -7.16
C GLU A 49 -39.61 26.45 -7.32
N LYS A 50 -39.15 27.69 -7.53
CA LYS A 50 -37.71 28.00 -7.66
C LYS A 50 -36.94 27.76 -6.37
N ASP A 51 -37.51 28.08 -5.21
CA ASP A 51 -36.90 27.79 -3.90
C ASP A 51 -36.77 26.28 -3.65
N GLN A 52 -37.76 25.50 -4.08
CA GLN A 52 -37.69 24.04 -4.00
C GLN A 52 -36.62 23.47 -4.93
N GLU A 53 -36.53 23.98 -6.16
CA GLU A 53 -35.48 23.61 -7.12
C GLU A 53 -34.09 23.91 -6.56
N LEU A 54 -33.90 25.10 -5.97
CA LEU A 54 -32.64 25.53 -5.35
C LEU A 54 -32.27 24.64 -4.16
N THR A 55 -33.24 24.25 -3.34
CA THR A 55 -33.04 23.32 -2.21
C THR A 55 -32.60 21.93 -2.68
N ASN A 56 -33.23 21.41 -3.74
CA ASN A 56 -32.88 20.12 -4.33
C ASN A 56 -31.47 20.15 -4.95
N LEU A 57 -31.14 21.25 -5.65
CA LEU A 57 -29.82 21.43 -6.24
C LEU A 57 -28.74 21.53 -5.16
N ASN A 58 -28.98 22.29 -4.09
CA ASN A 58 -28.07 22.37 -2.94
C ASN A 58 -27.82 21.00 -2.31
N THR A 59 -28.87 20.20 -2.13
CA THR A 59 -28.74 18.83 -1.61
C THR A 59 -27.86 17.97 -2.53
N THR A 60 -28.05 18.10 -3.85
CA THR A 60 -27.24 17.39 -4.84
C THR A 60 -25.78 17.81 -4.79
N ILE A 61 -25.51 19.12 -4.69
CA ILE A 61 -24.15 19.67 -4.54
C ILE A 61 -23.48 19.12 -3.28
N THR A 62 -24.19 19.10 -2.15
CA THR A 62 -23.64 18.54 -0.89
C THR A 62 -23.31 17.06 -1.05
N ASN A 63 -24.19 16.27 -1.65
CA ASN A 63 -23.95 14.84 -1.86
C ASN A 63 -22.76 14.57 -2.79
N LEU A 64 -22.63 15.33 -3.88
CA LEU A 64 -21.49 15.22 -4.78
C LEU A 64 -20.18 15.63 -4.11
N SER A 65 -20.21 16.68 -3.29
CA SER A 65 -19.05 17.13 -2.50
C SER A 65 -18.56 16.03 -1.54
N LEU A 66 -19.48 15.36 -0.84
CA LEU A 66 -19.14 14.23 0.03
C LEU A 66 -18.56 13.04 -0.74
N GLN A 67 -19.11 12.73 -1.92
CA GLN A 67 -18.55 11.68 -2.78
C GLN A 67 -17.14 12.03 -3.27
N MET A 68 -16.89 13.29 -3.60
CA MET A 68 -15.57 13.76 -4.02
C MET A 68 -14.53 13.58 -2.91
N ILE A 69 -14.86 13.97 -1.68
CA ILE A 69 -13.99 13.75 -0.50
C ILE A 69 -13.71 12.26 -0.31
N ALA A 70 -14.74 11.41 -0.37
CA ALA A 70 -14.57 9.96 -0.22
C ALA A 70 -13.70 9.33 -1.32
N LEU A 71 -13.73 9.87 -2.54
CA LEU A 71 -12.86 9.43 -3.64
C LEU A 71 -11.41 9.93 -3.44
N GLU A 72 -11.22 11.17 -2.97
CA GLU A 72 -9.90 11.71 -2.63
C GLU A 72 -9.21 10.89 -1.53
N ASP A 73 -9.96 10.49 -0.50
CA ASP A 73 -9.46 9.62 0.56
C ASP A 73 -9.03 8.25 0.00
N GLN A 74 -9.83 7.64 -0.87
CA GLN A 74 -9.49 6.37 -1.52
C GLN A 74 -8.24 6.50 -2.41
N ILE A 75 -8.09 7.59 -3.16
CA ILE A 75 -6.90 7.85 -3.98
C ILE A 75 -5.67 7.95 -3.08
N THR A 76 -5.77 8.66 -1.96
CA THR A 76 -4.67 8.82 -1.00
C THR A 76 -4.27 7.47 -0.39
N GLN A 77 -5.24 6.65 -0.02
CA GLN A 77 -5.00 5.31 0.49
C GLN A 77 -4.30 4.42 -0.55
N LYS A 78 -4.79 4.41 -1.79
CA LYS A 78 -4.21 3.62 -2.89
C LYS A 78 -2.79 4.08 -3.24
N ASN A 79 -2.52 5.39 -3.22
CA ASN A 79 -1.17 5.91 -3.46
C ASN A 79 -0.18 5.48 -2.36
N SER A 80 -0.64 5.43 -1.12
CA SER A 80 0.17 4.95 0.00
C SER A 80 0.49 3.45 -0.16
N GLU A 81 -0.49 2.65 -0.55
CA GLU A 81 -0.31 1.21 -0.85
C GLU A 81 0.68 0.99 -2.00
N ILE A 82 0.55 1.73 -3.11
CA ILE A 82 1.47 1.67 -4.25
C ILE A 82 2.90 1.99 -3.82
N THR A 83 3.08 3.01 -2.98
CA THR A 83 4.40 3.41 -2.48
C THR A 83 5.03 2.30 -1.63
N SER A 84 4.25 1.67 -0.76
CA SER A 84 4.71 0.54 0.05
C SER A 84 5.09 -0.67 -0.81
N LEU A 85 4.24 -1.04 -1.77
CA LEU A 85 4.50 -2.15 -2.70
C LEU A 85 5.77 -1.91 -3.52
N ARG A 86 6.00 -0.68 -3.98
CA ARG A 86 7.23 -0.32 -4.72
C ARG A 86 8.48 -0.51 -3.85
N GLY A 87 8.46 -0.04 -2.60
CA GLY A 87 9.59 -0.22 -1.68
C GLY A 87 9.89 -1.69 -1.37
N ASN A 88 8.84 -2.51 -1.22
CA ASN A 88 9.00 -3.96 -1.03
C ASN A 88 9.63 -4.61 -2.27
N TYR A 89 9.17 -4.24 -3.47
CA TYR A 89 9.72 -4.76 -4.71
C TYR A 89 11.20 -4.40 -4.91
N GLU A 90 11.58 -3.15 -4.63
CA GLU A 90 12.98 -2.70 -4.69
C GLU A 90 13.87 -3.50 -3.73
N THR A 91 13.39 -3.77 -2.51
CA THR A 91 14.13 -4.58 -1.52
C THR A 91 14.34 -6.02 -1.98
N VAL A 92 13.30 -6.64 -2.54
CA VAL A 92 13.40 -8.02 -3.07
C VAL A 92 14.36 -8.08 -4.25
N LEU A 93 14.31 -7.10 -5.15
CA LEU A 93 15.18 -7.04 -6.32
C LEU A 93 16.65 -6.85 -5.91
N ASP A 94 16.92 -6.01 -4.92
CA ASP A 94 18.27 -5.83 -4.36
C ASP A 94 18.81 -7.15 -3.80
N LEU A 95 18.03 -7.83 -2.95
CA LEU A 95 18.42 -9.13 -2.39
C LEU A 95 18.68 -10.18 -3.47
N GLN A 96 17.81 -10.28 -4.48
CA GLN A 96 17.99 -11.21 -5.60
C GLN A 96 19.27 -10.91 -6.38
N ASN A 97 19.56 -9.64 -6.64
CA ASN A 97 20.80 -9.24 -7.31
C ASN A 97 22.03 -9.60 -6.48
N ARG A 98 21.99 -9.37 -5.16
CA ARG A 98 23.09 -9.72 -4.25
C ARG A 98 23.36 -11.24 -4.26
N ILE A 99 22.31 -12.06 -4.24
CA ILE A 99 22.42 -13.53 -4.34
C ILE A 99 22.98 -13.95 -5.71
N ILE A 100 22.39 -13.48 -6.82
CA ILE A 100 22.86 -13.87 -8.17
C ILE A 100 24.32 -13.45 -8.42
N THR A 101 24.76 -12.36 -7.78
CA THR A 101 26.13 -11.84 -7.89
C THR A 101 27.07 -12.34 -6.78
N LEU A 102 26.65 -13.29 -5.95
CA LEU A 102 27.45 -13.95 -4.92
C LEU A 102 28.01 -12.98 -3.85
N GLN A 103 27.17 -12.04 -3.41
CA GLN A 103 27.52 -10.99 -2.44
C GLN A 103 27.04 -11.29 -1.02
N GLU A 104 26.25 -12.34 -0.81
CA GLU A 104 25.89 -12.80 0.52
C GLU A 104 26.89 -13.83 1.01
N SER A 105 27.14 -13.85 2.32
CA SER A 105 27.95 -14.91 2.91
C SER A 105 27.61 -15.16 4.36
N GLY A 106 27.93 -16.37 4.83
CA GLY A 106 27.73 -16.77 6.21
C GLY A 106 28.57 -17.97 6.60
N TYR A 107 29.01 -17.99 7.85
CA TYR A 107 29.74 -19.14 8.39
C TYR A 107 28.78 -20.31 8.62
N LEU A 108 29.07 -21.43 7.98
CA LEU A 108 28.46 -22.72 8.32
C LEU A 108 29.13 -23.30 9.57
N VAL A 109 30.45 -23.12 9.66
CA VAL A 109 31.30 -23.55 10.77
C VAL A 109 32.38 -22.51 10.97
N ASN A 110 32.64 -22.08 12.21
CA ASN A 110 33.59 -21.01 12.49
C ASN A 110 34.65 -21.46 13.50
N GLY A 111 35.84 -21.82 13.01
CA GLY A 111 37.00 -22.13 13.84
C GLY A 111 36.82 -23.34 14.74
N VAL A 112 36.11 -24.38 14.28
CA VAL A 112 35.87 -25.59 15.08
C VAL A 112 37.09 -26.50 15.03
N SER A 113 37.54 -26.96 16.19
CA SER A 113 38.61 -27.94 16.28
C SER A 113 38.11 -29.34 15.94
N PHE A 114 38.96 -30.14 15.31
CA PHE A 114 38.72 -31.56 15.08
C PHE A 114 39.92 -32.38 15.56
N SER A 115 39.64 -33.62 15.96
CA SER A 115 40.63 -34.62 16.33
C SER A 115 40.12 -35.98 15.86
N GLN A 116 40.96 -36.70 15.13
CA GLN A 116 40.59 -37.96 14.51
C GLN A 116 41.79 -38.89 14.43
N ASN A 117 41.55 -40.20 14.56
CA ASN A 117 42.61 -41.18 14.36
C ASN A 117 43.01 -41.24 12.87
N ALA A 118 44.14 -41.89 12.62
CA ALA A 118 44.61 -42.24 11.28
C ALA A 118 43.49 -42.86 10.43
N THR A 119 43.38 -42.47 9.16
CA THR A 119 42.40 -42.96 8.16
C THR A 119 40.93 -42.68 8.43
N LEU A 120 40.57 -42.09 9.58
CA LEU A 120 39.18 -41.78 9.91
C LEU A 120 38.75 -40.44 9.32
N THR A 121 37.43 -40.23 9.32
CA THR A 121 36.79 -38.99 8.88
C THR A 121 35.87 -38.44 9.96
N HIS A 122 35.66 -37.13 9.94
CA HIS A 122 34.74 -36.41 10.81
C HIS A 122 33.81 -35.54 9.98
N GLN A 123 32.49 -35.71 10.14
CA GLN A 123 31.51 -34.84 9.49
C GLN A 123 31.49 -33.49 10.24
N VAL A 124 31.80 -32.42 9.51
CA VAL A 124 31.94 -31.07 10.05
C VAL A 124 30.66 -30.27 9.86
N TYR A 125 29.93 -30.53 8.77
CA TYR A 125 28.66 -29.89 8.48
C TYR A 125 27.74 -30.85 7.73
N ASN A 126 26.45 -30.78 8.02
CA ASN A 126 25.39 -31.41 7.25
C ASN A 126 24.15 -30.54 7.35
N GLY A 127 23.68 -30.02 6.21
CA GLY A 127 22.52 -29.14 6.17
C GLY A 127 22.17 -28.69 4.76
N LEU A 128 20.99 -28.07 4.66
CA LEU A 128 20.48 -27.50 3.42
C LEU A 128 21.19 -26.18 3.12
N LEU A 129 21.76 -26.07 1.91
CA LEU A 129 22.20 -24.82 1.33
C LEU A 129 21.20 -24.42 0.24
N GLU A 130 20.53 -23.28 0.42
CA GLU A 130 19.35 -22.89 -0.37
C GLU A 130 19.70 -22.27 -1.73
N TYR A 131 20.91 -21.71 -1.87
CA TYR A 131 21.31 -20.92 -3.03
C TYR A 131 22.50 -21.56 -3.78
N THR A 132 22.67 -21.18 -5.04
CA THR A 132 23.88 -21.55 -5.78
C THR A 132 25.02 -20.68 -5.31
N GLY A 133 26.21 -21.24 -5.15
CA GLY A 133 27.35 -20.45 -4.70
C GLY A 133 28.60 -21.30 -4.52
N TYR A 134 29.44 -20.90 -3.57
CA TYR A 134 30.64 -21.64 -3.21
C TYR A 134 30.74 -21.82 -1.71
N VAL A 135 31.21 -22.99 -1.30
CA VAL A 135 31.65 -23.23 0.06
C VAL A 135 33.18 -23.10 0.08
N GLN A 136 33.65 -22.07 0.76
CA GLN A 136 35.07 -21.83 1.02
C GLN A 136 35.46 -22.44 2.36
N ILE A 137 36.46 -23.30 2.34
CA ILE A 137 36.91 -24.07 3.49
C ILE A 137 38.36 -23.72 3.77
N ASN A 138 38.60 -23.14 4.93
CA ASN A 138 39.93 -22.90 5.46
C ASN A 138 40.19 -23.93 6.56
N ALA A 139 41.26 -24.70 6.42
CA ALA A 139 41.66 -25.68 7.42
C ALA A 139 43.13 -25.50 7.80
N GLN A 140 43.42 -25.75 9.07
CA GLN A 140 44.76 -25.86 9.62
C GLN A 140 44.87 -27.20 10.34
N SER A 141 45.96 -27.93 10.14
CA SER A 141 46.14 -29.28 10.61
C SER A 141 47.61 -29.59 10.89
N ASN A 142 47.86 -30.55 11.77
CA ASN A 142 49.21 -31.08 12.02
C ASN A 142 49.64 -32.18 11.02
N SER A 143 48.93 -32.35 9.90
CA SER A 143 49.21 -33.39 8.89
C SER A 143 49.15 -32.83 7.47
N THR A 144 50.07 -33.29 6.62
CA THR A 144 50.11 -33.00 5.18
C THR A 144 49.10 -33.81 4.37
N THR A 145 48.45 -34.80 4.98
CA THR A 145 47.46 -35.67 4.31
C THR A 145 46.01 -35.28 4.59
N THR A 146 45.79 -34.24 5.40
CA THR A 146 44.46 -33.73 5.71
C THR A 146 43.74 -33.32 4.45
N TYR A 147 42.52 -33.84 4.28
CA TYR A 147 41.66 -33.57 3.14
C TYR A 147 40.27 -33.18 3.59
N VAL A 148 39.55 -32.52 2.69
CA VAL A 148 38.13 -32.25 2.85
C VAL A 148 37.37 -32.89 1.71
N LYS A 149 36.21 -33.43 2.04
CA LYS A 149 35.31 -34.10 1.13
C LYS A 149 33.93 -33.46 1.22
N ILE A 150 33.36 -33.14 0.07
CA ILE A 150 32.00 -32.62 -0.05
C ILE A 150 31.13 -33.62 -0.78
N ILE A 151 29.93 -33.86 -0.24
CA ILE A 151 28.98 -34.82 -0.80
C ILE A 151 27.61 -34.14 -0.85
N TYR A 152 26.99 -34.12 -2.03
CA TYR A 152 25.62 -33.62 -2.19
C TYR A 152 24.96 -34.18 -3.44
N ASN A 153 23.63 -34.14 -3.46
CA ASN A 153 22.83 -34.52 -4.63
C ASN A 153 22.10 -33.29 -5.15
N SER A 154 22.31 -32.94 -6.41
CA SER A 154 21.57 -31.86 -7.04
C SER A 154 21.17 -32.23 -8.47
N PHE A 155 19.93 -31.93 -8.84
CA PHE A 155 19.35 -32.23 -10.16
C PHE A 155 19.59 -33.67 -10.65
N GLY A 156 19.47 -34.65 -9.76
CA GLY A 156 19.66 -36.07 -10.06
C GLY A 156 21.12 -36.53 -10.20
N THR A 157 22.08 -35.66 -9.92
CA THR A 157 23.52 -35.97 -9.95
C THR A 157 24.08 -36.04 -8.54
N ASN A 158 24.79 -37.13 -8.22
CA ASN A 158 25.57 -37.24 -7.00
C ASN A 158 26.96 -36.63 -7.21
N ILE A 159 27.29 -35.66 -6.37
CA ILE A 159 28.58 -34.99 -6.37
C ILE A 159 29.31 -35.43 -5.11
N ASN A 160 30.51 -35.97 -5.28
CA ASN A 160 31.34 -36.51 -4.21
C ASN A 160 32.79 -36.21 -4.55
N GLN A 161 33.30 -35.09 -4.02
CA GLN A 161 34.63 -34.57 -4.35
C GLN A 161 35.50 -34.56 -3.10
N LYS A 162 36.75 -35.01 -3.23
CA LYS A 162 37.78 -35.00 -2.19
C LYS A 162 38.97 -34.17 -2.66
N ILE A 163 39.43 -33.23 -1.83
CA ILE A 163 40.62 -32.41 -2.09
C ILE A 163 41.52 -32.41 -0.85
N THR A 164 42.80 -32.73 -1.02
CA THR A 164 43.81 -32.63 0.04
C THR A 164 44.21 -31.17 0.26
N ILE A 165 44.08 -30.69 1.49
CA ILE A 165 44.48 -29.34 1.93
C ILE A 165 45.88 -29.37 2.56
N GLY A 166 46.23 -30.47 3.22
CA GLY A 166 47.46 -30.60 3.98
C GLY A 166 47.45 -29.81 5.29
N GLU A 167 48.61 -29.29 5.69
CA GLU A 167 48.78 -28.64 7.00
C GLU A 167 48.04 -27.31 7.10
N SER A 168 47.88 -26.59 6.00
CA SER A 168 47.14 -25.33 5.97
C SER A 168 46.74 -24.98 4.54
N GLY A 169 45.52 -24.50 4.35
CA GLY A 169 45.09 -24.00 3.06
C GLY A 169 43.62 -23.59 3.02
N THR A 170 43.27 -22.96 1.90
CA THR A 170 41.90 -22.59 1.56
C THR A 170 41.52 -23.26 0.26
N ILE A 171 40.39 -23.96 0.25
CA ILE A 171 39.81 -24.55 -0.96
C ILE A 171 38.36 -24.09 -1.11
N SER A 172 37.85 -24.09 -2.34
CA SER A 172 36.46 -23.71 -2.62
C SER A 172 35.79 -24.78 -3.47
N PHE A 173 34.57 -25.14 -3.10
CA PHE A 173 33.71 -26.03 -3.89
C PHE A 173 32.50 -25.28 -4.42
N PRO A 174 32.19 -25.35 -5.72
CA PRO A 174 30.90 -24.89 -6.22
C PRO A 174 29.79 -25.77 -5.64
N ILE A 175 28.70 -25.14 -5.24
CA ILE A 175 27.52 -25.77 -4.67
C ILE A 175 26.27 -25.33 -5.40
N LEU A 176 25.39 -26.30 -5.64
CA LEU A 176 24.02 -26.08 -6.09
C LEU A 176 23.07 -26.30 -4.90
N PRO A 177 21.87 -25.69 -4.93
CA PRO A 177 20.87 -25.84 -3.88
C PRO A 177 20.59 -27.32 -3.58
N SER A 178 20.92 -27.76 -2.37
CA SER A 178 20.79 -29.14 -1.92
C SER A 178 21.18 -29.30 -0.46
N GLU A 179 20.85 -30.46 0.12
CA GLU A 179 21.50 -30.92 1.35
C GLU A 179 22.95 -31.29 1.05
N VAL A 180 23.87 -30.65 1.78
CA VAL A 180 25.31 -30.79 1.61
C VAL A 180 25.93 -31.35 2.87
N GLU A 181 26.73 -32.40 2.70
CA GLU A 181 27.59 -32.97 3.73
C GLU A 181 29.04 -32.55 3.46
N ILE A 182 29.70 -32.01 4.49
CA ILE A 182 31.11 -31.63 4.47
C ILE A 182 31.85 -32.41 5.54
N ILE A 183 32.90 -33.10 5.10
CA ILE A 183 33.67 -34.05 5.92
C ILE A 183 35.14 -33.64 5.88
N VAL A 184 35.81 -33.69 7.02
CA VAL A 184 37.28 -33.63 7.10
C VAL A 184 37.85 -35.03 7.34
N GLY A 185 38.97 -35.33 6.71
CA GLY A 185 39.61 -36.65 6.73
C GLY A 185 41.13 -36.54 6.72
N ASN A 186 41.82 -37.64 6.97
CA ASN A 186 43.27 -37.76 6.77
C ASN A 186 43.61 -39.12 6.17
N ASP A 187 44.75 -39.19 5.47
CA ASP A 187 45.30 -40.44 4.93
C ASP A 187 46.55 -40.88 5.72
N GLU A 188 46.71 -40.43 6.98
CA GLU A 188 47.77 -40.89 7.87
C GLU A 188 47.64 -42.39 8.12
N SER A 189 48.77 -43.09 8.22
CA SER A 189 48.77 -44.54 8.43
C SER A 189 48.80 -44.95 9.91
N ILE A 190 49.23 -44.07 10.81
CA ILE A 190 49.52 -44.43 12.21
C ILE A 190 49.04 -43.35 13.18
N ASN A 191 49.45 -42.09 12.97
CA ASN A 191 49.18 -41.02 13.92
C ASN A 191 47.82 -40.38 13.69
N GLY A 192 47.16 -39.99 14.78
CA GLY A 192 45.97 -39.15 14.72
C GLY A 192 46.30 -37.73 14.27
N VAL A 193 45.29 -37.07 13.71
CA VAL A 193 45.37 -35.72 13.17
C VAL A 193 44.45 -34.82 13.99
N THR A 194 44.96 -33.64 14.32
CA THR A 194 44.20 -32.56 14.95
C THR A 194 44.29 -31.31 14.09
N GLY A 195 43.25 -30.49 14.14
CA GLY A 195 43.22 -29.26 13.39
C GLY A 195 42.06 -28.35 13.75
N ILE A 196 41.93 -27.26 13.00
CA ILE A 196 40.86 -26.28 13.08
C ILE A 196 40.31 -26.08 11.68
N ILE A 197 38.99 -25.97 11.55
CA ILE A 197 38.31 -25.76 10.27
C ILE A 197 37.29 -24.62 10.38
N THR A 198 37.28 -23.78 9.35
CA THR A 198 36.31 -22.70 9.14
C THR A 198 35.70 -22.89 7.76
N ILE A 199 34.37 -22.87 7.69
CA ILE A 199 33.58 -23.08 6.49
C ILE A 199 32.70 -21.85 6.30
N ASN A 200 32.95 -21.11 5.22
CA ASN A 200 32.15 -19.97 4.80
C ASN A 200 31.37 -20.32 3.55
N TYR A 201 30.07 -20.05 3.54
CA TYR A 201 29.21 -20.20 2.38
C TYR A 201 28.98 -18.84 1.77
N ILE A 202 29.25 -18.71 0.47
CA ILE A 202 29.15 -17.47 -0.30
C ILE A 202 28.14 -17.72 -1.42
N TYR A 203 27.09 -16.90 -1.49
CA TYR A 203 25.94 -17.09 -2.36
C TYR A 203 25.24 -15.80 -2.73
#